data_AF-A0A7W0G5H9-F1
#
_entry.id   AF-A0A7W0G5H9-F1
#
_cell.length_a   1.000
_cell.length_b   1.000
_cell.length_c   1.000
_cell.angle_alpha   90.00
_cell.angle_beta   90.00
_cell.angle_gamma   90.00
#
_symmetry.space_group_name_H-M   'P 1'
#
loop_
_entity.id
_entity.type
_entity.pdbx_description
1 polymer ?
#
loop_
_entity_poly.entity_id
_entity_poly.type
_entity_poly.pdbx_seq_one_letter_code
_entity_poly.pdbx_strand_id
1 'polypeptide(L)'
;MDATTLLADPDAIALEYYVSQLHAIVLVVRATQRHARCPKCDEPSASLHSHYLRRVADLPWHGVRARLELHTRKFRCRNQLCPQKVFCERLPKVV
;
A
#
# COMPACT_ATOMS: atom_id res chain seq x y z
N MET A 1 -13.02 17.55 -16.90
CA MET A 1 -12.32 16.33 -17.33
C MET A 1 -11.90 15.62 -16.05
N ASP A 2 -12.79 14.80 -15.52
CA ASP A 2 -12.51 14.04 -14.31
C ASP A 2 -11.50 12.97 -14.69
N ALA A 3 -10.25 13.18 -14.31
CA ALA A 3 -9.23 12.15 -14.43
C ALA A 3 -9.62 11.02 -13.48
N THR A 4 -10.38 10.05 -13.99
CA THR A 4 -10.63 8.78 -13.33
C THR A 4 -9.28 8.22 -12.95
N THR A 5 -8.97 8.24 -11.66
CA THR A 5 -7.64 7.87 -11.19
C THR A 5 -7.49 6.37 -11.42
N LEU A 6 -6.51 5.96 -12.22
CA LEU A 6 -6.22 4.56 -12.56
C LEU A 6 -5.60 3.76 -11.39
N LEU A 7 -5.56 4.35 -10.20
CA LEU A 7 -5.06 3.70 -8.99
C LEU A 7 -6.17 2.87 -8.34
N ALA A 8 -5.82 1.69 -7.86
CA ALA A 8 -6.77 0.75 -7.28
C ALA A 8 -7.50 1.30 -6.03
N ASP A 9 -6.92 2.29 -5.34
CA ASP A 9 -7.57 2.99 -4.22
C ASP A 9 -7.07 4.46 -4.08
N PRO A 10 -7.66 5.44 -4.79
CA PRO A 10 -7.15 6.81 -4.80
C PRO A 10 -7.22 7.51 -3.42
N ASP A 11 -8.09 7.04 -2.52
CA ASP A 11 -8.23 7.58 -1.17
C ASP A 11 -7.18 7.01 -0.19
N ALA A 12 -6.63 5.84 -0.50
CA ALA A 12 -5.71 5.11 0.39
C ALA A 12 -4.27 5.01 -0.14
N ILE A 13 -4.06 5.20 -1.45
CA ILE A 13 -2.74 5.21 -2.07
C ILE A 13 -2.55 6.43 -2.99
N ALA A 14 -1.35 6.98 -2.99
CA ALA A 14 -0.96 8.08 -3.85
C ALA A 14 0.26 7.68 -4.69
N LEU A 15 0.27 8.04 -5.98
CA LEU A 15 1.46 7.95 -6.82
C LEU A 15 2.54 8.88 -6.25
N GLU A 16 3.71 8.31 -6.00
CA GLU A 16 4.87 9.07 -5.54
C GLU A 16 5.73 9.46 -6.74
N TYR A 17 6.07 8.50 -7.58
CA TYR A 17 6.76 8.68 -8.85
C TYR A 17 6.57 7.46 -9.74
N TYR A 18 7.04 7.55 -10.98
CA TYR A 18 7.12 6.41 -11.89
C TYR A 18 8.54 6.29 -12.46
N VAL A 19 8.91 5.06 -12.80
CA VAL A 19 10.18 4.74 -13.45
C VAL A 19 9.85 4.04 -14.77
N SER A 20 10.35 4.60 -15.88
CA SER A 20 10.28 3.95 -17.19
C SER A 20 11.48 3.04 -17.39
N GLN A 21 11.22 1.82 -17.87
CA GLN A 21 12.22 0.82 -18.25
C GLN A 21 11.89 0.31 -19.66
N LEU A 22 12.86 -0.36 -20.30
CA LEU A 22 12.76 -0.80 -21.69
C LEU A 22 11.46 -1.57 -22.03
N HIS A 23 10.97 -2.40 -21.10
CA HIS A 23 9.75 -3.21 -21.29
C HIS A 23 8.79 -3.13 -20.08
N ALA A 24 8.96 -2.11 -19.23
CA ALA A 24 8.14 -1.97 -18.05
C ALA A 24 7.99 -0.51 -17.63
N ILE A 25 6.86 -0.19 -17.00
CA ILE A 25 6.66 1.04 -16.26
C ILE A 25 6.42 0.64 -14.82
N VAL A 26 7.24 1.13 -13.90
CA VAL A 26 7.06 0.90 -12.47
C VAL A 26 6.38 2.12 -11.88
N LEU A 27 5.18 1.93 -11.36
CA LEU A 27 4.43 2.92 -10.59
C LEU A 27 4.75 2.71 -9.12
N VAL A 28 5.44 3.67 -8.51
CA VAL A 28 5.73 3.64 -7.08
C VAL A 28 4.66 4.45 -6.37
N VAL A 29 3.87 3.76 -5.54
CA VAL A 29 2.77 4.35 -4.78
C VAL A 29 3.02 4.22 -3.30
N ARG A 30 2.52 5.16 -2.50
CA ARG A 30 2.57 5.09 -1.04
C ARG A 30 1.18 5.01 -0.44
N ALA A 31 1.05 4.26 0.64
CA ALA A 31 -0.15 4.31 1.48
C ALA A 31 -0.24 5.65 2.21
N THR A 32 -1.44 6.24 2.26
CA THR A 32 -1.67 7.60 2.78
C THR A 32 -2.19 7.62 4.22
N GLN A 33 -2.82 6.53 4.66
CA GLN A 33 -3.54 6.44 5.95
C GLN A 33 -2.62 6.62 7.16
N ARG A 34 -2.84 7.58 8.07
CA ARG A 34 -1.89 7.82 9.18
C ARG A 34 -1.93 6.76 10.29
N HIS A 35 -3.00 5.97 10.33
CA HIS A 35 -3.26 4.95 11.33
C HIS A 35 -3.88 3.72 10.67
N ALA A 36 -3.70 2.55 11.29
CA ALA A 36 -4.35 1.32 10.87
C ALA A 36 -4.91 0.57 12.09
N ARG A 37 -5.98 -0.21 11.87
CA ARG A 37 -6.58 -1.05 12.91
C ARG A 37 -5.93 -2.42 12.92
N CYS A 38 -5.63 -2.93 14.11
CA CYS A 38 -5.07 -4.26 14.27
C CYS A 38 -6.07 -5.31 13.78
N PRO A 39 -5.70 -6.21 12.85
CA PRO A 39 -6.64 -7.17 12.27
C PRO A 39 -7.14 -8.23 13.26
N LYS A 40 -6.54 -8.32 14.45
CA LYS A 40 -6.93 -9.29 15.50
C LYS A 40 -7.80 -8.72 16.60
N CYS A 41 -7.56 -7.47 17.02
CA CYS A 41 -8.26 -6.86 18.16
C CYS A 41 -8.92 -5.51 17.81
N ASP A 42 -8.86 -5.08 16.55
CA ASP A 42 -9.39 -3.82 16.02
C ASP A 42 -8.83 -2.53 16.63
N GLU A 43 -7.88 -2.63 17.57
CA GLU A 43 -7.22 -1.48 18.19
C GLU A 43 -6.56 -0.59 17.12
N PRO A 44 -6.94 0.70 17.00
CA PRO A 44 -6.28 1.63 16.10
C PRO A 44 -4.86 1.92 16.59
N SER A 45 -3.91 1.95 15.66
CA SER A 45 -2.52 2.30 15.97
C SER A 45 -1.93 3.19 14.89
N ALA A 46 -1.31 4.28 15.34
CA ALA A 46 -0.38 5.10 14.56
C ALA A 46 1.09 4.78 14.89
N SER A 47 1.33 3.75 15.73
CA SER A 47 2.68 3.41 16.20
C SER A 47 3.45 2.66 15.12
N LEU A 48 4.20 3.39 14.31
CA LEU A 48 5.01 2.80 13.25
C LEU A 48 6.05 1.81 13.82
N HIS A 49 6.14 0.64 13.19
CA HIS A 49 7.20 -0.34 13.41
C HIS A 49 8.28 -0.20 12.32
N SER A 50 7.87 -0.27 11.06
CA SER A 50 8.76 -0.16 9.91
C SER A 50 7.98 0.18 8.64
N HIS A 51 8.67 0.69 7.62
CA HIS A 51 8.17 0.74 6.25
C HIS A 51 8.52 -0.56 5.53
N TYR A 52 7.73 -0.96 4.55
CA TYR A 52 8.08 -2.04 3.64
C TYR A 52 7.48 -1.85 2.25
N LEU A 53 8.15 -2.45 1.25
CA LEU A 53 7.73 -2.45 -0.14
C LEU A 53 6.95 -3.74 -0.44
N ARG A 54 5.76 -3.62 -1.02
CA ARG A 54 4.96 -4.74 -1.54
C ARG A 54 4.79 -4.59 -3.05
N ARG A 55 5.04 -5.66 -3.81
CA ARG A 55 4.59 -5.75 -5.22
C ARG A 55 3.16 -6.26 -5.24
N VAL A 56 2.28 -5.56 -5.94
CA VAL A 56 0.84 -5.84 -5.93
C VAL A 56 0.44 -6.63 -7.18
N ALA A 57 0.74 -6.11 -8.37
CA ALA A 57 0.49 -6.82 -9.63
C ALA A 57 1.36 -6.25 -10.77
N ASP A 58 1.59 -7.09 -11.79
CA ASP A 58 2.01 -6.65 -13.12
C ASP A 58 0.74 -6.55 -13.99
N LEU A 59 0.42 -5.35 -14.49
CA LEU A 59 -0.69 -5.05 -15.39
C LEU A 59 -0.18 -5.02 -16.83
N PRO A 60 -0.80 -5.73 -17.79
CA PRO A 60 -0.39 -5.67 -19.18
C PRO A 60 -0.81 -4.34 -19.81
N TRP A 61 0.12 -3.64 -20.46
CA TRP A 61 -0.16 -2.44 -21.24
C TRP A 61 0.56 -2.47 -22.59
N HIS A 62 -0.13 -2.90 -23.66
CA HIS A 62 0.41 -2.97 -25.03
C HIS A 62 1.83 -3.59 -25.14
N GLY A 63 2.09 -4.68 -24.43
CA GLY A 63 3.39 -5.36 -24.42
C GLY A 63 4.41 -4.80 -23.41
N VAL A 64 4.08 -3.71 -22.73
CA VAL A 64 4.82 -3.14 -21.60
C VAL A 64 4.20 -3.63 -20.29
N ARG A 65 5.04 -4.08 -19.36
CA ARG A 65 4.58 -4.46 -18.00
C ARG A 65 4.41 -3.21 -17.15
N ALA A 66 3.19 -2.86 -16.76
CA ALA A 66 2.94 -1.83 -15.76
C ALA A 66 2.95 -2.48 -14.37
N ARG A 67 4.01 -2.26 -13.60
CA ARG A 67 4.16 -2.81 -12.25
C ARG A 67 3.73 -1.80 -11.20
N LEU A 68 2.94 -2.24 -10.22
CA LEU A 68 2.64 -1.44 -9.03
C LEU A 68 3.52 -1.87 -7.85
N GLU A 69 4.37 -0.97 -7.38
CA GLU A 69 5.16 -1.13 -6.16
C GLU A 69 4.63 -0.21 -5.06
N LEU A 70 4.15 -0.81 -3.98
CA LEU A 70 3.49 -0.12 -2.88
C LEU A 70 4.42 0.02 -1.67
N HIS A 71 4.75 1.26 -1.33
CA HIS A 71 5.31 1.68 -0.04
C HIS A 71 4.21 1.70 1.02
N THR A 72 4.26 0.76 1.95
CA THR A 72 3.29 0.62 3.03
C THR A 72 4.00 0.45 4.37
N ARG A 73 3.24 0.42 5.46
CA ARG A 73 3.74 0.49 6.84
C ARG A 73 3.29 -0.72 7.64
N LYS A 74 4.17 -1.16 8.53
CA LYS A 74 3.87 -2.04 9.64
C LYS A 74 3.67 -1.19 10.90
N PHE A 75 2.62 -1.46 11.64
CA PHE A 75 2.28 -0.81 12.89
C PHE A 75 2.46 -1.77 14.06
N ARG A 76 2.79 -1.25 15.24
CA ARG A 76 2.78 -1.98 16.50
C ARG A 76 1.37 -1.91 17.11
N CYS A 77 0.80 -3.04 17.50
CA CYS A 77 -0.44 -3.03 18.28
C CYS A 77 -0.16 -2.52 19.69
N ARG A 78 -0.98 -1.58 20.18
CA ARG A 78 -0.86 -1.02 21.54
C ARG A 78 -1.60 -1.84 22.59
N ASN A 79 -2.51 -2.73 22.18
CA ASN A 79 -3.18 -3.65 23.08
C ASN A 79 -2.20 -4.73 23.57
N GLN A 80 -1.84 -4.67 24.86
CA GLN A 80 -0.88 -5.59 25.47
C GLN A 80 -1.37 -7.04 25.52
N LEU A 81 -2.69 -7.24 25.58
CA LEU A 81 -3.33 -8.56 25.59
C LEU A 81 -3.45 -9.17 24.18
N CYS A 82 -3.25 -8.37 23.13
CA CYS A 82 -3.33 -8.87 21.76
C CYS A 82 -2.10 -9.72 21.41
N PRO A 83 -2.27 -10.93 20.85
CA PRO A 83 -1.15 -11.76 20.39
C PRO A 83 -0.44 -11.16 19.17
N GLN A 84 -1.15 -10.35 18.37
CA GLN A 84 -0.58 -9.66 17.21
C GLN A 84 0.16 -8.40 17.67
N LYS A 85 1.50 -8.46 17.78
CA LYS A 85 2.31 -7.31 18.20
C LYS A 85 2.63 -6.34 17.07
N VAL A 86 2.75 -6.83 15.83
CA VAL A 86 3.03 -6.03 14.63
C VAL A 86 2.07 -6.44 13.52
N PHE A 87 1.49 -5.51 12.79
CA PHE A 87 0.58 -5.79 11.67
C PHE A 87 0.78 -4.78 10.53
N CYS A 88 0.44 -5.17 9.31
CA CYS A 88 0.40 -4.26 8.17
C CYS A 88 -0.97 -3.58 8.09
N GLU A 89 -1.02 -2.34 7.59
CA GLU A 89 -2.30 -1.76 7.18
C GLU A 89 -2.97 -2.62 6.10
N ARG A 90 -4.32 -2.69 6.13
CA ARG A 90 -5.11 -3.41 5.13
C ARG A 90 -5.58 -2.43 4.07
N LEU A 91 -5.23 -2.70 2.81
CA LEU A 91 -5.66 -1.95 1.65
C LEU A 91 -6.48 -2.89 0.75
N PRO A 92 -7.76 -3.13 1.06
CA PRO A 92 -8.54 -4.21 0.46
C PRO A 92 -8.84 -3.99 -1.03
N LYS A 93 -8.77 -2.75 -1.51
CA LYS A 93 -8.90 -2.43 -2.94
C LYS A 93 -7.57 -2.54 -3.69
N VAL A 94 -6.45 -2.73 -2.98
CA VAL A 94 -5.09 -2.86 -3.53
C VAL A 94 -4.63 -4.31 -3.36
N VAL A 95 -5.21 -5.21 -4.18
CA VAL A 95 -4.98 -6.67 -4.08
C VAL A 95 -3.97 -7.13 -5.10
#